data_AF-A0A659N7F1-F1
#
_entry.id   AF-A0A659N7F1-F1
#
_cell.length_a   1.000
_cell.length_b   1.000
_cell.length_c   1.000
_cell.angle_alpha   90.00
_cell.angle_beta   90.00
_cell.angle_gamma   90.00
#
_symmetry.space_group_name_H-M   'P 1'
#
loop_
_entity.id
_entity.type
_entity.pdbx_description
1 polymer ?
#
loop_
_entity_poly.entity_id
_entity_poly.type
_entity_poly.pdbx_seq_one_letter_code
_entity_poly.pdbx_strand_id
1 'polypeptide(L)'
;YSNFEEKYQIPYGNIFCIAFEEFEYLLASCAFYKVTPIDVLKYIVIQNQEPLTSKFMFGDHLRHYFKKVKKSTIVNDAGLRSIDRIASKLISKP
;
A
#
# COMPACT_ATOMS: atom_id res chain seq x y z
N TYR A 1 24.60 -5.49 -17.05
CA TYR A 1 23.38 -4.73 -16.70
C TYR A 1 22.45 -4.53 -17.90
N SER A 2 22.29 -5.55 -18.75
CA SER A 2 21.62 -5.42 -20.07
C SER A 2 20.35 -6.27 -20.22
N ASN A 3 19.85 -6.87 -19.13
CA ASN A 3 18.67 -7.75 -19.17
C ASN A 3 17.49 -7.23 -18.32
N PHE A 4 17.44 -5.94 -17.99
CA PHE A 4 16.21 -5.34 -17.45
C PHE A 4 15.36 -4.93 -18.65
N GLU A 5 14.34 -5.74 -18.95
CA GLU A 5 13.34 -5.42 -19.98
C GLU A 5 12.76 -4.03 -19.71
N GLU A 6 12.82 -3.12 -20.68
CA GLU A 6 12.31 -1.73 -20.58
C GLU A 6 10.86 -1.66 -20.10
N LYS A 7 10.08 -2.73 -20.25
CA LYS A 7 8.71 -2.83 -19.73
C LYS A 7 8.58 -2.66 -18.21
N TYR A 8 9.68 -2.79 -17.46
CA TYR A 8 9.71 -2.60 -16.01
C TYR A 8 10.39 -1.28 -15.59
N GLN A 9 10.82 -0.43 -16.53
CA GLN A 9 11.32 0.90 -16.16
C GLN A 9 10.17 1.75 -15.62
N ILE A 10 10.35 2.25 -14.40
CA ILE A 10 9.46 3.23 -13.78
C ILE A 10 9.80 4.59 -14.39
N PRO A 11 8.88 5.26 -15.11
CA PRO A 11 9.14 6.57 -15.68
C PRO A 11 9.48 7.58 -14.57
N TYR A 12 10.56 8.35 -14.74
CA TYR A 12 11.04 9.34 -13.77
C TYR A 12 9.98 10.38 -13.36
N GLY A 13 8.93 10.59 -14.17
CA GLY A 13 7.87 11.57 -13.92
C GLY A 13 6.83 11.16 -12.87
N ASN A 14 6.80 9.91 -12.40
CA ASN A 14 5.75 9.41 -11.49
C ASN A 14 6.32 8.47 -10.41
N ILE A 15 7.44 8.83 -9.79
CA ILE A 15 7.95 8.09 -8.63
C ILE A 15 7.10 8.48 -7.42
N PHE A 16 6.27 7.56 -6.93
CA PHE A 16 5.51 7.73 -5.70
C PHE A 16 5.99 6.75 -4.64
N CYS A 17 6.07 7.25 -3.39
CA CYS A 17 6.39 6.42 -2.24
C CYS A 17 5.10 5.80 -1.70
N ILE A 18 5.10 4.48 -1.51
CA ILE A 18 4.03 3.75 -0.85
C ILE A 18 4.54 3.37 0.53
N ALA A 19 3.76 3.59 1.59
CA ALA A 19 4.11 3.07 2.91
C ALA A 19 4.10 1.52 2.88
N PHE A 20 4.90 0.88 3.73
CA PHE A 20 4.95 -0.59 3.76
C PHE A 20 3.56 -1.19 4.05
N GLU A 21 2.81 -0.59 4.96
CA GLU A 21 1.46 -1.01 5.33
C GLU A 21 0.49 -0.93 4.14
N GLU A 22 0.62 0.13 3.35
CA GLU A 22 -0.18 0.33 2.14
C GLU A 22 0.14 -0.69 1.05
N PHE A 23 1.43 -1.01 0.87
CA PHE A 23 1.86 -2.06 -0.03
C PHE A 23 1.32 -3.43 0.40
N GLU A 24 1.35 -3.73 1.69
CA GLU A 24 0.76 -4.95 2.26
C GLU A 24 -0.76 -5.02 2.06
N TYR A 25 -1.48 -3.91 2.22
CA TYR A 25 -2.92 -3.85 1.91
C TYR A 25 -3.22 -4.05 0.43
N LEU A 26 -2.38 -3.53 -0.47
CA LEU A 26 -2.46 -3.81 -1.91
C LEU A 26 -2.33 -5.32 -2.15
N LEU A 27 -1.28 -5.97 -1.65
CA LEU A 27 -1.04 -7.40 -1.86
C LEU A 27 -2.18 -8.26 -1.32
N ALA A 28 -2.63 -7.99 -0.09
CA ALA A 28 -3.73 -8.73 0.53
C ALA A 28 -5.06 -8.57 -0.24
N SER A 29 -5.33 -7.36 -0.75
CA SER A 29 -6.54 -7.09 -1.54
C SER A 29 -6.46 -7.76 -2.92
N CYS A 30 -5.33 -7.65 -3.62
CA CYS A 30 -5.08 -8.32 -4.89
C CYS A 30 -5.28 -9.83 -4.80
N ALA A 31 -4.73 -10.47 -3.76
CA ALA A 31 -4.90 -11.90 -3.53
C ALA A 31 -6.38 -12.28 -3.32
N PHE A 32 -7.13 -11.48 -2.54
CA PHE A 32 -8.54 -11.75 -2.26
C PHE A 32 -9.43 -11.59 -3.51
N TYR A 33 -9.24 -10.52 -4.28
CA TYR A 33 -10.05 -10.22 -5.45
C TYR A 33 -9.53 -10.88 -6.74
N LYS A 34 -8.44 -11.65 -6.66
CA LYS A 34 -7.76 -12.31 -7.79
C LYS A 34 -7.37 -11.31 -8.90
N VAL A 35 -6.84 -10.16 -8.48
CA VAL A 35 -6.36 -9.09 -9.36
C VAL A 35 -4.85 -9.03 -9.30
N THR A 36 -4.18 -8.70 -10.41
CA THR A 36 -2.73 -8.53 -10.40
C THR A 36 -2.34 -7.16 -9.81
N PRO A 37 -1.33 -7.08 -8.92
CA PRO A 37 -0.92 -5.81 -8.32
C PRO A 37 -0.53 -4.74 -9.35
N ILE A 38 0.05 -5.15 -10.49
CA ILE A 38 0.48 -4.22 -11.54
C ILE A 38 -0.70 -3.47 -12.17
N ASP A 39 -1.88 -4.10 -12.29
CA ASP A 39 -3.07 -3.46 -12.86
C ASP A 39 -3.60 -2.37 -11.93
N VAL A 40 -3.58 -2.63 -10.62
CA VAL A 40 -3.97 -1.65 -9.60
C VAL A 40 -2.99 -0.48 -9.57
N LEU A 41 -1.68 -0.75 -9.61
CA LEU A 41 -0.65 0.29 -9.63
C LEU A 41 -0.78 1.18 -10.88
N LYS A 42 -1.03 0.59 -12.05
CA LYS A 42 -1.31 1.34 -13.28
C LYS A 42 -2.54 2.23 -13.16
N TYR A 43 -3.64 1.70 -12.61
CA TYR A 43 -4.84 2.48 -12.34
C TYR A 43 -4.52 3.68 -11.44
N ILE A 44 -3.82 3.46 -10.33
CA ILE A 44 -3.44 4.51 -9.38
C ILE A 44 -2.57 5.58 -10.06
N VAL A 45 -1.58 5.18 -10.86
CA VAL A 45 -0.73 6.13 -11.61
C VAL A 45 -1.57 7.01 -12.53
N ILE A 46 -2.50 6.42 -13.29
CA ILE A 46 -3.39 7.16 -14.20
C ILE A 46 -4.25 8.17 -13.43
N GLN A 47 -4.85 7.76 -12.31
CA GLN A 47 -5.66 8.65 -11.46
C GLN A 47 -4.86 9.81 -10.85
N ASN A 48 -3.53 9.72 -10.84
CA ASN A 48 -2.63 10.75 -10.30
C ASN A 48 -2.04 11.67 -11.37
N GLN A 49 -2.33 11.47 -12.66
CA GLN A 49 -1.87 12.37 -13.72
C GLN A 49 -2.58 13.73 -13.72
N GLU A 50 -3.76 13.83 -13.10
CA GLU A 50 -4.47 15.09 -12.86
C GLU A 50 -4.55 15.38 -11.35
N PRO A 51 -3.50 15.94 -10.74
CA PRO A 51 -3.47 16.23 -9.32
C PRO A 51 -4.35 17.45 -9.02
N LEU A 52 -5.67 17.30 -9.07
CA LEU A 52 -6.62 18.37 -8.71
C LEU A 52 -6.46 18.81 -7.25
N THR A 53 -5.83 17.99 -6.41
CA THR A 53 -5.43 18.32 -5.05
C THR A 53 -4.17 17.53 -4.69
N SER A 54 -3.18 18.20 -4.11
CA SER A 54 -1.83 17.72 -3.78
C SER A 54 -1.71 16.58 -2.74
N LYS A 55 -2.71 15.69 -2.61
CA LYS A 55 -2.67 14.56 -1.70
C LYS A 55 -2.75 13.25 -2.48
N PHE A 56 -1.58 12.71 -2.81
CA PHE A 56 -1.43 11.30 -3.14
C PHE A 56 -1.86 10.46 -1.93
N MET A 57 -3.13 10.06 -1.88
CA MET A 57 -3.67 9.19 -0.82
C MET A 57 -3.83 7.80 -1.43
N PHE A 58 -2.73 7.04 -1.51
CA PHE A 58 -2.70 5.69 -2.08
C PHE A 58 -3.78 4.79 -1.45
N GLY A 59 -3.96 4.88 -0.13
CA GLY A 59 -5.06 4.21 0.57
C GLY A 59 -6.46 4.54 0.04
N ASP A 60 -6.72 5.77 -0.43
CA ASP A 60 -8.02 6.16 -0.98
C ASP A 60 -8.24 5.60 -2.38
N HIS A 61 -7.20 5.61 -3.22
CA HIS A 61 -7.31 4.97 -4.54
C HIS A 61 -7.45 3.45 -4.42
N LEU A 62 -6.77 2.81 -3.47
CA LEU A 62 -7.00 1.39 -3.15
C LEU A 62 -8.44 1.12 -2.72
N ARG A 63 -9.00 1.97 -1.84
CA ARG A 63 -10.41 1.88 -1.41
C ARG A 63 -11.37 2.01 -2.57
N HIS A 64 -11.11 2.97 -3.46
CA HIS A 64 -11.91 3.20 -4.66
C HIS A 64 -11.86 1.99 -5.60
N TYR A 65 -10.66 1.46 -5.85
CA TYR A 65 -10.47 0.32 -6.74
C TYR A 65 -11.15 -0.95 -6.19
N PHE A 66 -10.93 -1.28 -4.93
CA PHE A 66 -11.35 -2.57 -4.38
C PHE A 66 -12.74 -2.61 -3.74
N LYS A 67 -13.51 -1.52 -3.69
CA LYS A 67 -14.75 -1.33 -2.90
C LYS A 67 -14.59 -1.55 -1.38
N LYS A 68 -13.80 -2.54 -0.96
CA LYS A 68 -13.38 -2.87 0.40
C LYS A 68 -11.95 -3.40 0.39
N VAL A 69 -11.04 -2.67 1.01
CA VAL A 69 -9.64 -3.07 1.21
C VAL A 69 -9.56 -4.21 2.23
N LYS A 70 -8.73 -5.20 1.96
CA LYS A 70 -8.45 -6.30 2.90
C LYS A 70 -7.27 -5.96 3.79
N LYS A 71 -7.44 -6.23 5.08
CA LYS A 71 -6.36 -6.09 6.06
C LYS A 71 -5.27 -7.11 5.74
N SER A 72 -4.01 -6.69 5.74
CA SER A 72 -2.87 -7.61 5.73
C SER A 72 -2.74 -8.26 7.10
N THR A 73 -2.53 -9.57 7.11
CA THR A 73 -2.22 -10.33 8.34
C THR A 73 -0.93 -9.85 8.96
N ILE A 74 0.09 -9.56 8.14
CA ILE A 74 1.41 -9.07 8.59
C ILE A 74 1.27 -7.72 9.30
N VAL A 75 0.52 -6.79 8.69
CA VAL A 75 0.29 -5.45 9.27
C VAL A 75 -0.53 -5.55 10.56
N ASN A 76 -1.56 -6.41 10.57
CA ASN A 76 -2.40 -6.61 11.73
C ASN A 76 -1.60 -7.19 12.92
N ASP A 77 -0.77 -8.19 12.66
CA ASP A 77 0.07 -8.82 13.69
C ASP A 77 1.15 -7.85 14.20
N ALA A 78 1.74 -7.03 13.32
CA ALA A 78 2.66 -5.98 13.71
C ALA A 78 1.99 -4.90 14.58
N GLY A 79 0.75 -4.54 14.26
CA GLY A 79 -0.07 -3.64 15.06
C GLY A 79 -0.35 -4.20 16.45
N LEU A 80 -0.80 -5.47 16.53
CA LEU A 80 -1.08 -6.15 17.80
C LEU A 80 0.17 -6.21 18.70
N ARG A 81 1.32 -6.64 18.16
CA ARG A 81 2.60 -6.64 18.89
C ARG A 81 2.98 -5.25 19.41
N SER A 82 2.68 -4.20 18.65
CA SER A 82 2.99 -2.83 19.04
C SER A 82 2.09 -2.37 20.20
N ILE A 83 0.81 -2.72 20.17
CA ILE A 83 -0.14 -2.47 21.27
C ILE A 83 0.31 -3.21 22.53
N ASP A 84 0.67 -4.49 22.45
CA ASP A 84 1.13 -5.28 23.60
C ASP A 84 2.39 -4.67 24.24
N ARG A 85 3.31 -4.15 23.41
CA ARG A 85 4.51 -3.45 23.89
C ARG A 85 4.18 -2.13 24.60
N ILE A 86 3.16 -1.42 24.16
CA ILE A 86 2.72 -0.17 24.82
C ILE A 86 2.00 -0.50 26.11
N ALA A 87 1.08 -1.46 26.08
CA ALA A 87 0.31 -1.92 27.24
C ALA A 87 1.24 -2.42 28.36
N SER A 88 2.24 -3.23 28.03
CA SER A 88 3.22 -3.71 29.00
C SER A 88 4.03 -2.57 29.65
N LYS A 89 4.36 -1.51 28.91
CA LYS A 89 5.03 -0.31 29.45
C LYS A 89 4.13 0.58 30.31
N LEU A 90 2.83 0.59 30.04
CA LEU A 90 1.86 1.36 30.83
C LEU A 90 1.52 0.65 32.14
N ILE A 91 1.45 -0.68 32.13
CA ILE A 91 1.20 -1.51 33.32
C ILE A 91 2.44 -1.61 34.21
N SER A 92 3.65 -1.44 33.66
CA SER A 92 4.92 -1.49 34.41
C SER A 92 5.31 -0.20 35.12
N LYS A 93 4.45 0.83 35.16
CA LYS A 93 4.71 2.06 35.94
C LYS A 93 4.06 1.93 37.33
N PRO A 94 4.83 1.93 38.44
CA PRO A 94 4.28 2.11 39.78
C PRO A 94 3.74 3.53 39.99
#